data_AF-A0A059LGK4-F1
#
_entry.id   AF-A0A059LGK4-F1
#
_cell.length_a   1.000
_cell.length_b   1.000
_cell.length_c   1.000
_cell.angle_alpha   90.00
_cell.angle_beta   90.00
_cell.angle_gamma   90.00
#
_symmetry.space_group_name_H-M   'P 1'
#
loop_
_entity.id
_entity.type
_entity.pdbx_description
1 polymer ?
#
loop_
_entity_poly.entity_id
_entity_poly.type
_entity_poly.pdbx_seq_one_letter_code
_entity_poly.pdbx_strand_id
1 'polypeptide(L)'
;EVCTYVDMDDYPFTGSPIYATLCGQDVVGLYVGSRLVGFAKPNYVTHVTAEANGVIYPVKETPSPAPSPPPPGPLPPIPPSADITILYNGRVVGATSGGLVPIFLPGSDGPEAVGFELASDYPYTGQAYTILRYGQVLTSMYIGTRLVGFAPAASIDQMQGSYGGRQYPITKLPGPPAPPAPPAPPTPLPPVPPQDDVEITYKGTVVGSTSGSQVPVFIDGPNGAQYVESVDSSAYPYTGRPYSITRQGQVLVSIYLGTRLVGFASPNNVSDMAALWDGRTYAISMIPSAMPPPMPPSPSPPSPPLPPSADVEILYRGEVVGSTSGSSVPVLGNVGGGLAVLTTVDASNYPYTGYAYTLEQDGQLLTSIYIGQRLVGFAPANAIPSLVGAWDSHEYSIVALPDPPAPPTPPLPPGMPVDLLYLGTRIATATSDDVPVIISGDGGPVVLGYVNVDDYPYTGYSYEIERNGQTLVSVYVGERLVGFVPKGETGDYSASSGGKAYPVNVLPDPPTPPLPPGATVDILYGGKVIGSTGDNTVPVIVDGPNGPVLLENIDVADYPYTGYSYEIERDGQTLVSIYVGETLVGFVPKDQA
;
A
#
# COMPACT_ATOMS: atom_id res chain seq x y z
N GLU A 1 11.85 -74.67 25.98
CA GLU A 1 11.27 -75.46 24.87
C GLU A 1 10.13 -74.67 24.25
N VAL A 2 9.96 -74.75 22.93
CA VAL A 2 8.83 -74.12 22.22
C VAL A 2 7.63 -75.05 22.38
N CYS A 3 6.51 -74.53 22.90
CA CYS A 3 5.32 -75.35 23.17
C CYS A 3 4.25 -75.26 22.06
N THR A 4 4.21 -74.17 21.30
CA THR A 4 3.32 -73.98 20.14
C THR A 4 3.87 -72.90 19.21
N TYR A 5 3.33 -72.82 17.99
CA TYR A 5 3.45 -71.67 17.09
C TYR A 5 2.10 -70.95 17.03
N VAL A 6 2.13 -69.65 16.75
CA VAL A 6 0.94 -68.81 16.61
C VAL A 6 1.06 -67.98 15.35
N ASP A 7 -0.08 -67.66 14.72
CA ASP A 7 -0.10 -66.70 13.62
C ASP A 7 0.10 -65.29 14.18
N MET A 8 0.98 -64.50 13.56
CA MET A 8 1.24 -63.14 14.01
C MET A 8 0.05 -62.21 13.74
N ASP A 9 -0.76 -62.50 12.72
CA ASP A 9 -1.91 -61.68 12.35
C ASP A 9 -3.03 -61.73 13.41
N ASP A 10 -3.07 -62.79 14.23
CA ASP A 10 -3.99 -62.92 15.38
C ASP A 10 -3.62 -61.99 16.56
N TYR A 11 -2.43 -61.39 16.52
CA TYR A 11 -1.90 -60.53 17.58
C TYR A 11 -1.44 -59.18 17.02
N PRO A 12 -2.37 -58.35 16.51
CA PRO A 12 -2.04 -57.09 15.87
C PRO A 12 -1.38 -56.12 16.85
N PHE A 13 -0.49 -55.29 16.32
CA PHE A 13 0.21 -54.27 17.11
C PHE A 13 -0.77 -53.21 17.62
N THR A 14 -0.93 -53.12 18.94
CA THR A 14 -1.82 -52.13 19.60
C THR A 14 -1.07 -50.99 20.29
N GLY A 15 0.27 -51.02 20.28
CA GLY A 15 1.10 -50.11 21.07
C GLY A 15 1.15 -50.43 22.58
N SER A 16 0.45 -51.48 23.04
CA SER A 16 0.50 -52.00 24.41
C SER A 16 1.03 -53.45 24.43
N PRO A 17 1.63 -53.93 25.54
CA PRO A 17 2.03 -55.33 25.67
C PRO A 17 0.84 -56.27 25.46
N ILE A 18 1.03 -57.31 24.66
CA ILE A 18 0.03 -58.36 24.44
C ILE A 18 0.25 -59.47 25.46
N TYR A 19 -0.82 -59.86 26.15
CA TYR A 19 -0.85 -61.01 27.06
C TYR A 19 -1.72 -62.11 26.46
N ALA A 20 -1.27 -63.36 26.54
CA ALA A 20 -2.00 -64.52 26.05
C ALA A 20 -1.80 -65.71 26.98
N THR A 21 -2.71 -66.68 26.94
CA THR A 21 -2.52 -67.98 27.58
C THR A 21 -2.24 -69.02 26.50
N LEU A 22 -0.98 -69.43 26.38
CA LEU A 22 -0.52 -70.41 25.39
C LEU A 22 -0.01 -71.65 26.11
N CYS A 23 -0.43 -72.84 25.65
CA CYS A 23 -0.06 -74.12 26.26
C CYS A 23 -0.39 -74.21 27.77
N GLY A 24 -1.48 -73.54 28.21
CA GLY A 24 -1.87 -73.48 29.62
C GLY A 24 -0.99 -72.59 30.50
N GLN A 25 -0.19 -71.69 29.91
CA GLN A 25 0.67 -70.76 30.64
C GLN A 25 0.43 -69.32 30.19
N ASP A 26 0.45 -68.39 31.15
CA ASP A 26 0.38 -66.97 30.85
C ASP A 26 1.72 -66.47 30.32
N VAL A 27 1.67 -65.87 29.15
CA VAL A 27 2.82 -65.39 28.40
C VAL A 27 2.59 -63.96 27.93
N VAL A 28 3.68 -63.23 27.74
CA VAL A 28 3.71 -61.86 27.23
C VAL A 28 4.43 -61.83 25.88
N GLY A 29 3.95 -60.96 24.99
CA GLY A 29 4.55 -60.72 23.68
C GLY A 29 5.97 -60.17 23.80
N LEU A 30 6.86 -60.69 22.98
CA LEU A 30 8.25 -60.24 22.84
C LEU A 30 8.37 -59.36 21.60
N TYR A 31 8.91 -58.16 21.76
CA TYR A 31 9.03 -57.20 20.66
C TYR A 31 10.48 -56.83 20.35
N VAL A 32 10.79 -56.70 19.05
CA VAL A 32 11.96 -55.97 18.54
C VAL A 32 11.45 -54.75 17.80
N GLY A 33 11.66 -53.56 18.36
CA GLY A 33 11.02 -52.34 17.88
C GLY A 33 9.50 -52.42 18.05
N SER A 34 8.76 -52.36 16.94
CA SER A 34 7.30 -52.55 16.88
C SER A 34 6.87 -53.96 16.42
N ARG A 35 7.81 -54.84 16.09
CA ARG A 35 7.51 -56.18 15.56
C ARG A 35 7.39 -57.21 16.67
N LEU A 36 6.26 -57.93 16.73
CA LEU A 36 6.10 -59.11 17.58
C LEU A 36 6.98 -60.24 17.03
N VAL A 37 7.87 -60.80 17.87
CA VAL A 37 8.80 -61.87 17.48
C VAL A 37 8.57 -63.18 18.22
N GLY A 38 7.69 -63.19 19.23
CA GLY A 38 7.30 -64.41 19.95
C GLY A 38 6.57 -64.11 21.27
N PHE A 39 6.41 -65.15 22.09
CA PHE A 39 5.84 -65.06 23.44
C PHE A 39 6.74 -65.79 24.44
N ALA A 40 6.86 -65.26 25.65
CA ALA A 40 7.55 -65.93 26.75
C ALA A 40 6.83 -65.66 28.08
N LYS A 41 7.11 -66.47 29.12
CA LYS A 41 6.65 -66.08 30.46
C LYS A 41 7.32 -64.77 30.87
N PRO A 42 6.63 -63.88 31.60
CA PRO A 42 7.18 -62.58 32.00
C PRO A 42 8.58 -62.67 32.65
N ASN A 43 8.80 -63.68 33.50
CA ASN A 43 10.09 -63.86 34.17
C ASN A 43 11.25 -64.30 33.26
N TYR A 44 10.99 -64.69 32.01
CA TYR A 44 12.02 -65.07 31.03
C TYR A 44 12.32 -63.98 30.01
N VAL A 45 11.56 -62.89 29.94
CA VAL A 45 11.69 -61.90 28.85
C VAL A 45 13.09 -61.28 28.80
N THR A 46 13.69 -61.01 29.96
CA THR A 46 15.05 -60.47 30.07
C THR A 46 16.16 -61.44 29.70
N HIS A 47 15.83 -62.72 29.51
CA HIS A 47 16.79 -63.79 29.18
C HIS A 47 16.67 -64.25 27.72
N VAL A 48 15.76 -63.65 26.93
CA VAL A 48 15.55 -63.98 25.53
C VAL A 48 16.14 -62.89 24.66
N THR A 49 16.76 -63.26 23.55
CA THR A 49 17.20 -62.35 22.49
C THR A 49 16.69 -62.87 21.15
N ALA A 50 16.42 -61.97 20.22
CA ALA A 50 16.06 -62.34 18.86
C ALA A 50 17.29 -62.19 17.95
N GLU A 51 17.56 -63.16 17.08
CA GLU A 51 18.62 -63.04 16.08
C GLU A 51 18.01 -62.96 14.69
N ALA A 52 18.45 -62.00 13.87
CA ALA A 52 18.13 -61.94 12.46
C ALA A 52 19.39 -61.62 11.65
N ASN A 53 19.70 -62.44 10.65
CA ASN A 53 20.86 -62.30 9.78
C ASN A 53 22.20 -62.16 10.55
N GLY A 54 22.38 -62.92 11.64
CA GLY A 54 23.60 -62.86 12.45
C GLY A 54 23.68 -61.67 13.43
N VAL A 55 22.64 -60.82 13.49
CA VAL A 55 22.57 -59.68 14.42
C VAL A 55 21.63 -60.03 15.57
N ILE A 56 22.11 -59.87 16.80
CA ILE A 56 21.35 -60.11 18.04
C ILE A 56 20.65 -58.81 18.45
N TYR A 57 19.33 -58.90 18.65
CA TYR A 57 18.46 -57.82 19.07
C TYR A 57 17.93 -58.08 20.49
N PRO A 58 17.95 -57.08 21.38
CA PRO A 58 17.25 -57.18 22.66
C PRO A 58 15.74 -57.20 22.42
N VAL A 59 15.03 -58.11 23.08
CA VAL A 59 13.56 -58.11 23.09
C VAL A 59 13.04 -57.33 24.29
N LYS A 60 11.85 -56.74 24.15
CA LYS A 60 11.16 -56.02 25.23
C LYS A 60 9.71 -56.47 25.33
N GLU A 61 9.13 -56.36 26.53
CA GLU A 61 7.69 -56.55 26.76
C GLU A 61 6.88 -55.39 26.19
N THR A 62 7.44 -54.18 26.26
CA THR A 62 6.81 -52.97 25.73
C THR A 62 7.34 -52.68 24.33
N PRO A 63 6.46 -52.59 23.32
CA PRO A 63 6.89 -52.20 22.00
C PRO A 63 7.47 -50.79 22.01
N SER A 64 8.57 -50.58 21.28
CA SER A 64 9.06 -49.22 21.03
C SER A 64 8.14 -48.57 19.98
N PRO A 65 7.82 -47.27 20.11
CA PRO A 65 7.06 -46.57 19.09
C PRO A 65 7.76 -46.77 17.75
N ALA A 66 6.98 -47.11 16.71
CA ALA A 66 7.52 -47.31 15.38
C ALA A 66 8.38 -46.08 15.03
N PRO A 67 9.61 -46.28 14.51
CA PRO A 67 10.40 -45.16 14.03
C PRO A 67 9.53 -44.38 13.05
N SER A 68 9.38 -43.08 13.27
CA SER A 68 8.64 -42.21 12.36
C SER A 68 9.14 -42.50 10.95
N PRO A 69 8.24 -42.70 9.96
CA PRO A 69 8.68 -42.88 8.59
C PRO A 69 9.64 -41.73 8.25
N PRO A 70 10.76 -42.02 7.55
CA PRO A 70 11.67 -40.96 7.15
C PRO A 70 10.83 -39.88 6.46
N PRO A 71 11.06 -38.58 6.79
CA PRO A 71 10.31 -37.50 6.20
C PRO A 71 10.25 -37.72 4.68
N PRO A 72 9.07 -37.58 4.04
CA PRO A 72 9.00 -37.59 2.59
C PRO A 72 10.11 -36.70 2.06
N GLY A 73 10.92 -37.22 1.14
CA GLY A 73 11.96 -36.42 0.50
C GLY A 73 11.35 -35.11 -0.04
N PRO A 74 12.11 -34.00 -0.05
CA PRO A 74 11.58 -32.72 -0.50
C PRO A 74 10.90 -32.89 -1.86
N LEU A 75 9.67 -32.41 -1.97
CA LEU A 75 8.94 -32.40 -3.25
C LEU A 75 9.77 -31.60 -4.26
N PRO A 76 9.85 -32.05 -5.53
CA PRO A 76 10.58 -31.31 -6.55
C PRO A 76 9.97 -29.91 -6.71
N PRO A 77 10.80 -28.87 -6.96
CA PRO A 77 10.31 -27.53 -7.18
C PRO A 77 9.40 -27.47 -8.41
N ILE A 78 8.29 -26.73 -8.30
CA ILE A 78 7.37 -26.48 -9.41
C ILE A 78 7.92 -25.31 -10.25
N PRO A 79 8.06 -25.44 -11.59
CA PRO A 79 8.46 -24.33 -12.45
C PRO A 79 7.52 -23.12 -12.31
N PRO A 80 8.01 -21.86 -12.36
CA PRO A 80 7.18 -20.67 -12.22
C PRO A 80 6.04 -20.57 -13.27
N SER A 81 6.26 -21.11 -14.47
CA SER A 81 5.30 -21.10 -15.58
C SER A 81 4.38 -22.32 -15.64
N ALA A 82 4.55 -23.30 -14.75
CA ALA A 82 3.79 -24.55 -14.82
C ALA A 82 2.30 -24.34 -14.50
N ASP A 83 1.39 -24.93 -15.26
CA ASP A 83 -0.02 -24.93 -14.90
C ASP A 83 -0.25 -25.85 -13.68
N ILE A 84 -0.86 -25.32 -12.63
CA ILE A 84 -1.20 -26.05 -11.40
C ILE A 84 -2.71 -26.17 -11.31
N THR A 85 -3.22 -27.40 -11.23
CA THR A 85 -4.64 -27.65 -10.97
C THR A 85 -4.93 -27.52 -9.48
N ILE A 86 -5.91 -26.72 -9.09
CA ILE A 86 -6.33 -26.54 -7.70
C ILE A 86 -7.46 -27.51 -7.38
N LEU A 87 -7.27 -28.28 -6.32
CA LEU A 87 -8.20 -29.27 -5.81
C LEU A 87 -8.79 -28.78 -4.48
N TYR A 88 -10.08 -29.01 -4.27
CA TYR A 88 -10.75 -28.88 -2.97
C TYR A 88 -11.45 -30.20 -2.67
N ASN A 89 -11.10 -30.84 -1.55
CA ASN A 89 -11.60 -32.19 -1.20
C ASN A 89 -11.45 -33.21 -2.36
N GLY A 90 -10.35 -33.12 -3.11
CA GLY A 90 -10.04 -34.00 -4.25
C GLY A 90 -10.75 -33.66 -5.57
N ARG A 91 -11.67 -32.69 -5.60
CA ARG A 91 -12.33 -32.20 -6.82
C ARG A 91 -11.58 -31.00 -7.40
N VAL A 92 -11.42 -30.95 -8.72
CA VAL A 92 -10.87 -29.79 -9.43
C VAL A 92 -11.81 -28.60 -9.28
N VAL A 93 -11.32 -27.51 -8.71
CA VAL A 93 -12.07 -26.25 -8.53
C VAL A 93 -11.53 -25.09 -9.36
N GLY A 94 -10.29 -25.20 -9.86
CA GLY A 94 -9.67 -24.21 -10.73
C GLY A 94 -8.29 -24.64 -11.19
N ALA A 95 -7.63 -23.81 -11.98
CA ALA A 95 -6.23 -23.99 -12.36
C ALA A 95 -5.54 -22.63 -12.48
N THR A 96 -4.24 -22.60 -12.17
CA THR A 96 -3.34 -21.51 -12.54
C THR A 96 -2.90 -21.70 -13.99
N SER A 97 -2.74 -20.62 -14.74
CA SER A 97 -2.16 -20.67 -16.08
C SER A 97 -1.17 -19.54 -16.30
N GLY A 98 0.10 -19.88 -16.52
CA GLY A 98 1.20 -18.92 -16.60
C GLY A 98 1.28 -18.00 -15.38
N GLY A 99 1.01 -16.70 -15.60
CA GLY A 99 0.98 -15.66 -14.56
C GLY A 99 -0.41 -15.39 -13.97
N LEU A 100 -1.48 -16.02 -14.44
CA LEU A 100 -2.83 -15.81 -13.92
C LEU A 100 -3.16 -16.80 -12.81
N VAL A 101 -3.66 -16.27 -11.69
CA VAL A 101 -4.06 -17.05 -10.51
C VAL A 101 -5.56 -16.90 -10.26
N PRO A 102 -6.29 -18.00 -10.03
CA PRO A 102 -7.74 -17.98 -9.87
C PRO A 102 -8.18 -17.32 -8.55
N ILE A 103 -9.33 -16.64 -8.60
CA ILE A 103 -10.07 -16.12 -7.46
C ILE A 103 -11.20 -17.10 -7.14
N PHE A 104 -11.21 -17.64 -5.93
CA PHE A 104 -12.23 -18.57 -5.45
C PHE A 104 -13.24 -17.87 -4.55
N LEU A 105 -14.53 -18.08 -4.80
CA LEU A 105 -15.61 -17.69 -3.89
C LEU A 105 -16.35 -18.92 -3.36
N PRO A 106 -16.99 -18.85 -2.18
CA PRO A 106 -17.85 -19.93 -1.68
C PRO A 106 -19.01 -20.22 -2.65
N GLY A 107 -19.08 -21.46 -3.15
CA GLY A 107 -20.22 -22.02 -3.87
C GLY A 107 -20.92 -23.13 -3.05
N SER A 108 -22.01 -23.68 -3.59
CA SER A 108 -22.80 -24.72 -2.90
C SER A 108 -22.03 -26.03 -2.69
N ASP A 109 -21.10 -26.34 -3.58
CA ASP A 109 -20.29 -27.57 -3.57
C ASP A 109 -18.85 -27.33 -3.07
N GLY A 110 -18.59 -26.14 -2.51
CA GLY A 110 -17.25 -25.69 -2.17
C GLY A 110 -16.83 -24.46 -2.97
N PRO A 111 -15.57 -24.02 -2.83
CA PRO A 111 -15.03 -22.86 -3.53
C PRO A 111 -15.03 -23.06 -5.05
N GLU A 112 -15.50 -22.06 -5.79
CA GLU A 112 -15.53 -22.04 -7.27
C GLU A 112 -14.71 -20.87 -7.81
N ALA A 113 -13.95 -21.11 -8.88
CA ALA A 113 -13.18 -20.06 -9.54
C ALA A 113 -14.12 -19.11 -10.32
N VAL A 114 -14.10 -17.82 -9.96
CA VAL A 114 -14.98 -16.79 -10.56
C VAL A 114 -14.23 -15.71 -11.34
N GLY A 115 -12.91 -15.71 -11.29
CA GLY A 115 -12.06 -14.72 -11.95
C GLY A 115 -10.58 -15.06 -11.79
N PHE A 116 -9.71 -14.15 -12.26
CA PHE A 116 -8.26 -14.29 -12.17
C PHE A 116 -7.61 -12.97 -11.77
N GLU A 117 -6.47 -13.06 -11.10
CA GLU A 117 -5.54 -11.96 -10.83
C GLU A 117 -4.19 -12.25 -11.48
N LEU A 118 -3.42 -11.21 -11.78
CA LEU A 118 -2.03 -11.36 -12.22
C LEU A 118 -1.13 -11.60 -11.01
N ALA A 119 -0.39 -12.71 -11.02
CA ALA A 119 0.51 -13.05 -9.92
C ALA A 119 1.66 -12.05 -9.75
N SER A 120 2.03 -11.33 -10.81
CA SER A 120 3.05 -10.27 -10.78
C SER A 120 2.68 -9.12 -9.83
N ASP A 121 1.39 -8.88 -9.61
CA ASP A 121 0.91 -7.78 -8.79
C ASP A 121 1.02 -8.09 -7.28
N TYR A 122 1.34 -9.34 -6.95
CA TYR A 122 1.38 -9.87 -5.58
C TYR A 122 2.69 -10.67 -5.35
N PRO A 123 3.86 -10.00 -5.39
CA PRO A 123 5.15 -10.67 -5.25
C PRO A 123 5.26 -11.39 -3.90
N TYR A 124 6.02 -12.49 -3.82
CA TYR A 124 6.16 -13.20 -2.54
C TYR A 124 6.94 -12.38 -1.52
N THR A 125 6.28 -11.93 -0.45
CA THR A 125 6.88 -11.15 0.65
C THR A 125 7.04 -11.94 1.94
N GLY A 126 6.62 -13.22 1.96
CA GLY A 126 6.50 -13.99 3.20
C GLY A 126 5.26 -13.64 4.04
N GLN A 127 4.44 -12.68 3.60
CA GLN A 127 3.15 -12.36 4.20
C GLN A 127 1.99 -12.64 3.23
N ALA A 128 0.83 -12.96 3.79
CA ALA A 128 -0.38 -13.14 3.01
C ALA A 128 -0.95 -11.79 2.53
N TYR A 129 -1.29 -11.70 1.24
CA TYR A 129 -2.09 -10.63 0.70
C TYR A 129 -3.58 -10.88 0.98
N THR A 130 -4.32 -9.79 1.20
CA THR A 130 -5.78 -9.80 1.28
C THR A 130 -6.36 -8.90 0.22
N ILE A 131 -7.30 -9.42 -0.57
CA ILE A 131 -8.06 -8.64 -1.56
C ILE A 131 -9.53 -8.63 -1.22
N LEU A 132 -10.22 -7.52 -1.53
CA LEU A 132 -11.68 -7.41 -1.44
C LEU A 132 -12.26 -7.60 -2.84
N ARG A 133 -12.99 -8.69 -3.04
CA ARG A 133 -13.68 -9.00 -4.30
C ARG A 133 -15.07 -9.53 -3.98
N TYR A 134 -16.08 -9.05 -4.70
CA TYR A 134 -17.47 -9.49 -4.51
C TYR A 134 -17.97 -9.39 -3.06
N GLY A 135 -17.48 -8.40 -2.30
CA GLY A 135 -17.83 -8.22 -0.89
C GLY A 135 -17.20 -9.23 0.08
N GLN A 136 -16.25 -10.06 -0.37
CA GLN A 136 -15.53 -11.00 0.47
C GLN A 136 -14.04 -10.68 0.55
N VAL A 137 -13.47 -10.89 1.74
CA VAL A 137 -12.03 -10.82 1.97
C VAL A 137 -11.42 -12.16 1.62
N LEU A 138 -10.57 -12.16 0.59
CA LEU A 138 -9.89 -13.34 0.09
C LEU A 138 -8.41 -13.26 0.45
N THR A 139 -7.82 -14.38 0.84
CA THR A 139 -6.41 -14.47 1.20
C THR A 139 -5.63 -15.20 0.11
N SER A 140 -4.44 -14.70 -0.19
CA SER A 140 -3.48 -15.33 -1.10
C SER A 140 -3.10 -16.74 -0.64
N MET A 141 -2.97 -17.65 -1.59
CA MET A 141 -2.64 -19.07 -1.41
C MET A 141 -1.32 -19.42 -2.08
N TYR A 142 -0.46 -20.18 -1.41
CA TYR A 142 0.90 -20.46 -1.91
C TYR A 142 1.25 -21.94 -1.93
N ILE A 143 2.06 -22.33 -2.91
CA ILE A 143 2.83 -23.59 -2.91
C ILE A 143 4.31 -23.23 -2.89
N GLY A 144 4.95 -23.43 -1.75
CA GLY A 144 6.28 -22.87 -1.50
C GLY A 144 6.22 -21.34 -1.54
N THR A 145 6.92 -20.73 -2.49
CA THR A 145 6.95 -19.27 -2.72
C THR A 145 6.03 -18.82 -3.85
N ARG A 146 5.39 -19.76 -4.57
CA ARG A 146 4.58 -19.43 -5.75
C ARG A 146 3.13 -19.17 -5.34
N LEU A 147 2.61 -18.00 -5.73
CA LEU A 147 1.19 -17.67 -5.60
C LEU A 147 0.36 -18.55 -6.55
N VAL A 148 -0.70 -19.16 -6.03
CA VAL A 148 -1.55 -20.09 -6.79
C VAL A 148 -3.05 -19.74 -6.77
N GLY A 149 -3.45 -18.68 -6.08
CA GLY A 149 -4.83 -18.18 -6.09
C GLY A 149 -5.17 -17.32 -4.87
N PHE A 150 -6.42 -16.87 -4.83
CA PHE A 150 -7.03 -16.21 -3.67
C PHE A 150 -8.29 -16.94 -3.26
N ALA A 151 -8.46 -17.23 -1.97
CA ALA A 151 -9.67 -17.90 -1.47
C ALA A 151 -10.04 -17.40 -0.06
N PRO A 152 -11.27 -17.61 0.42
CA PRO A 152 -11.62 -17.36 1.81
C PRO A 152 -10.72 -18.15 2.73
N ALA A 153 -10.21 -17.52 3.80
CA ALA A 153 -9.23 -18.14 4.69
C ALA A 153 -9.65 -19.52 5.23
N ALA A 154 -10.95 -19.73 5.49
CA ALA A 154 -11.49 -20.98 6.00
C ALA A 154 -11.46 -22.15 4.99
N SER A 155 -11.33 -21.86 3.69
CA SER A 155 -11.30 -22.87 2.64
C SER A 155 -9.88 -23.34 2.30
N ILE A 156 -8.85 -22.53 2.60
CA ILE A 156 -7.47 -22.78 2.16
C ILE A 156 -6.91 -24.09 2.72
N ASP A 157 -7.22 -24.41 3.99
CA ASP A 157 -6.71 -25.62 4.66
C ASP A 157 -7.21 -26.94 4.02
N GLN A 158 -8.24 -26.87 3.18
CA GLN A 158 -8.80 -28.02 2.45
C GLN A 158 -8.39 -28.04 0.97
N MET A 159 -7.59 -27.06 0.52
CA MET A 159 -7.14 -26.97 -0.85
C MET A 159 -5.75 -27.59 -1.06
N GLN A 160 -5.52 -28.12 -2.26
CA GLN A 160 -4.25 -28.69 -2.68
C GLN A 160 -3.95 -28.31 -4.13
N GLY A 161 -2.67 -28.15 -4.47
CA GLY A 161 -2.25 -28.03 -5.87
C GLY A 161 -1.88 -29.39 -6.45
N SER A 162 -2.17 -29.64 -7.71
CA SER A 162 -1.75 -30.83 -8.45
C SER A 162 -0.90 -30.43 -9.65
N TYR A 163 0.30 -30.98 -9.72
CA TYR A 163 1.24 -30.77 -10.82
C TYR A 163 2.01 -32.07 -11.12
N GLY A 164 2.04 -32.50 -12.38
CA GLY A 164 2.69 -33.74 -12.80
C GLY A 164 2.16 -35.00 -12.10
N GLY A 165 0.87 -35.03 -11.75
CA GLY A 165 0.23 -36.13 -11.03
C GLY A 165 0.56 -36.22 -9.53
N ARG A 166 1.29 -35.24 -8.98
CA ARG A 166 1.60 -35.14 -7.54
C ARG A 166 0.78 -34.04 -6.89
N GLN A 167 0.36 -34.26 -5.65
CA GLN A 167 -0.32 -33.26 -4.83
C GLN A 167 0.69 -32.49 -3.98
N TYR A 168 0.47 -31.18 -3.89
CA TYR A 168 1.27 -30.23 -3.14
C TYR A 168 0.35 -29.53 -2.14
N PRO A 169 0.76 -29.40 -0.87
CA PRO A 169 -0.01 -28.65 0.10
C PRO A 169 -0.07 -27.18 -0.29
N ILE A 170 -1.26 -26.59 -0.23
CA ILE A 170 -1.42 -25.15 -0.31
C ILE A 170 -1.30 -24.60 1.11
N THR A 171 -0.51 -23.54 1.25
CA THR A 171 -0.26 -22.87 2.52
C THR A 171 -0.86 -21.48 2.49
N LYS A 172 -1.51 -21.11 3.61
CA LYS A 172 -1.81 -19.73 3.94
C LYS A 172 -0.61 -19.17 4.69
N LEU A 173 0.02 -18.12 4.17
CA LEU A 173 1.05 -17.41 4.93
C LEU A 173 0.42 -16.75 6.17
N PRO A 174 1.16 -16.60 7.28
CA PRO A 174 0.68 -15.78 8.37
C PRO A 174 0.28 -14.41 7.82
N GLY A 175 -0.91 -13.95 8.19
CA GLY A 175 -1.29 -12.57 7.92
C GLY A 175 -0.27 -11.63 8.57
N PRO A 176 -0.14 -10.38 8.09
CA PRO A 176 0.63 -9.38 8.81
C PRO A 176 0.23 -9.44 10.29
N PRO A 177 1.19 -9.44 11.24
CA PRO A 177 0.87 -9.45 12.65
C PRO A 177 -0.13 -8.32 12.88
N ALA A 178 -1.27 -8.65 13.52
CA ALA A 178 -2.22 -7.64 13.91
C ALA A 178 -1.43 -6.55 14.65
N PRO A 179 -1.53 -5.27 14.23
CA PRO A 179 -0.72 -4.21 14.81
C PRO A 179 -0.84 -4.30 16.33
N PRO A 180 0.28 -4.23 17.08
CA PRO A 180 0.23 -4.27 18.52
C PRO A 180 -0.80 -3.26 18.98
N ALA A 181 -1.74 -3.71 19.82
CA ALA A 181 -2.77 -2.84 20.38
C ALA A 181 -2.05 -1.60 20.92
N PRO A 182 -2.38 -0.38 20.43
CA PRO A 182 -1.73 0.82 20.90
C PRO A 182 -1.82 0.86 22.43
N PRO A 183 -0.76 1.28 23.15
CA PRO A 183 -0.93 1.66 24.54
C PRO A 183 -2.14 2.59 24.60
N ALA A 184 -3.08 2.30 25.51
CA ALA A 184 -4.31 3.06 25.63
C ALA A 184 -3.96 4.56 25.57
N PRO A 185 -4.55 5.32 24.63
CA PRO A 185 -4.26 6.75 24.54
C PRO A 185 -4.45 7.36 25.93
N PRO A 186 -3.58 8.31 26.35
CA PRO A 186 -3.88 9.08 27.54
C PRO A 186 -5.31 9.58 27.39
N THR A 187 -6.15 9.28 28.38
CA THR A 187 -7.58 9.60 28.34
C THR A 187 -7.69 11.06 27.90
N PRO A 188 -8.37 11.37 26.78
CA PRO A 188 -8.51 12.74 26.31
C PRO A 188 -8.97 13.60 27.48
N LEU A 189 -8.33 14.75 27.68
CA LEU A 189 -8.77 15.70 28.68
C LEU A 189 -10.28 15.93 28.47
N PRO A 190 -11.12 15.77 29.52
CA PRO A 190 -12.53 16.06 29.38
C PRO A 190 -12.68 17.50 28.85
N PRO A 191 -13.57 17.75 27.88
CA PRO A 191 -13.74 19.09 27.33
C PRO A 191 -14.11 20.04 28.46
N VAL A 192 -13.32 21.10 28.63
CA VAL A 192 -13.56 22.14 29.64
C VAL A 192 -14.87 22.86 29.29
N PRO A 193 -15.91 22.80 30.13
CA PRO A 193 -17.16 23.50 29.88
C PRO A 193 -16.92 25.01 29.65
N PRO A 194 -17.60 25.66 28.69
CA PRO A 194 -17.44 27.09 28.42
C PRO A 194 -17.74 28.00 29.62
N GLN A 195 -18.48 27.49 30.60
CA GLN A 195 -18.93 28.22 31.79
C GLN A 195 -17.94 28.15 32.95
N ASP A 196 -16.96 27.24 32.90
CA ASP A 196 -16.05 27.04 34.03
C ASP A 196 -14.99 28.13 34.09
N ASP A 197 -14.64 28.58 35.28
CA ASP A 197 -13.52 29.51 35.46
C ASP A 197 -12.18 28.76 35.30
N VAL A 198 -11.25 29.35 34.56
CA VAL A 198 -9.90 28.83 34.33
C VAL A 198 -8.92 29.91 34.76
N GLU A 199 -8.10 29.63 35.76
CA GLU A 199 -7.05 30.56 36.17
C GLU A 199 -5.84 30.38 35.25
N ILE A 200 -5.26 31.47 34.77
CA ILE A 200 -4.07 31.46 33.94
C ILE A 200 -2.89 31.87 34.83
N THR A 201 -1.88 31.01 34.87
CA THR A 201 -0.64 31.23 35.60
C THR A 201 0.50 31.53 34.64
N TYR A 202 1.44 32.37 35.07
CA TYR A 202 2.73 32.61 34.42
C TYR A 202 3.82 32.31 35.44
N LYS A 203 4.72 31.37 35.15
CA LYS A 203 5.76 30.90 36.09
C LYS A 203 5.20 30.53 37.47
N GLY A 204 4.02 29.90 37.48
CA GLY A 204 3.34 29.44 38.71
C GLY A 204 2.57 30.52 39.49
N THR A 205 2.55 31.78 39.03
CA THR A 205 1.74 32.84 39.66
C THR A 205 0.49 33.10 38.83
N VAL A 206 -0.70 33.17 39.45
CA VAL A 206 -1.95 33.50 38.75
C VAL A 206 -1.87 34.95 38.24
N VAL A 207 -2.00 35.13 36.93
CA VAL A 207 -1.93 36.43 36.24
C VAL A 207 -3.29 36.88 35.70
N GLY A 208 -4.26 35.99 35.57
CA GLY A 208 -5.64 36.31 35.16
C GLY A 208 -6.55 35.09 35.24
N SER A 209 -7.84 35.25 34.96
CA SER A 209 -8.79 34.13 34.89
C SER A 209 -9.82 34.36 33.78
N THR A 210 -10.35 33.27 33.22
CA THR A 210 -11.53 33.31 32.36
C THR A 210 -12.78 33.32 33.22
N SER A 211 -13.80 34.09 32.83
CA SER A 211 -15.11 34.11 33.50
C SER A 211 -16.22 34.10 32.45
N GLY A 212 -16.90 32.97 32.28
CA GLY A 212 -17.90 32.78 31.23
C GLY A 212 -17.31 32.99 29.82
N SER A 213 -17.88 33.92 29.04
CA SER A 213 -17.36 34.28 27.71
C SER A 213 -16.18 35.25 27.74
N GLN A 214 -15.77 35.76 28.90
CA GLN A 214 -14.67 36.74 28.97
C GLN A 214 -13.34 36.01 29.14
N VAL A 215 -12.42 36.24 28.20
CA VAL A 215 -11.06 35.68 28.23
C VAL A 215 -10.03 36.80 28.42
N PRO A 216 -9.02 36.61 29.29
CA PRO A 216 -8.03 37.63 29.61
C PRO A 216 -7.04 37.87 28.46
N VAL A 217 -6.54 39.10 28.37
CA VAL A 217 -5.51 39.55 27.43
C VAL A 217 -4.26 39.95 28.21
N PHE A 218 -3.14 39.33 27.87
CA PHE A 218 -1.83 39.51 28.51
C PHE A 218 -0.82 40.16 27.56
N ILE A 219 -0.14 41.21 28.03
CA ILE A 219 0.97 41.85 27.31
C ILE A 219 2.31 41.58 28.01
N ASP A 220 3.41 41.86 27.33
CA ASP A 220 4.75 41.84 27.92
C ASP A 220 4.94 43.04 28.85
N GLY A 221 5.10 42.77 30.15
CA GLY A 221 5.48 43.74 31.18
C GLY A 221 6.88 43.49 31.75
N PRO A 222 7.38 44.37 32.65
CA PRO A 222 8.73 44.28 33.20
C PRO A 222 9.03 42.98 33.95
N ASN A 223 7.97 42.32 34.45
CA ASN A 223 8.05 41.10 35.25
C ASN A 223 7.40 39.89 34.52
N GLY A 224 7.22 39.97 33.19
CA GLY A 224 6.56 38.94 32.39
C GLY A 224 5.13 39.30 31.99
N ALA A 225 4.27 38.29 31.82
CA ALA A 225 2.90 38.47 31.35
C ALA A 225 2.06 39.32 32.31
N GLN A 226 1.51 40.43 31.82
CA GLN A 226 0.67 41.35 32.58
C GLN A 226 -0.75 41.37 31.99
N TYR A 227 -1.76 41.11 32.83
CA TYR A 227 -3.17 41.28 32.45
C TYR A 227 -3.50 42.75 32.16
N VAL A 228 -4.22 42.99 31.07
CA VAL A 228 -4.64 44.33 30.62
C VAL A 228 -6.15 44.48 30.66
N GLU A 229 -6.85 43.56 30.01
CA GLU A 229 -8.30 43.58 29.81
C GLU A 229 -8.82 42.16 29.54
N SER A 230 -10.15 42.02 29.49
CA SER A 230 -10.80 40.81 28.98
C SER A 230 -11.53 41.13 27.68
N VAL A 231 -11.59 40.14 26.79
CA VAL A 231 -12.35 40.21 25.54
C VAL A 231 -13.40 39.10 25.50
N ASP A 232 -14.48 39.34 24.77
CA ASP A 232 -15.53 38.34 24.60
C ASP A 232 -15.08 37.25 23.60
N SER A 233 -14.99 36.02 24.07
CA SER A 233 -14.58 34.84 23.29
C SER A 233 -15.55 34.51 22.17
N SER A 234 -16.81 34.97 22.23
CA SER A 234 -17.78 34.79 21.14
C SER A 234 -17.38 35.51 19.85
N ALA A 235 -16.53 36.54 19.94
CA ALA A 235 -15.95 37.20 18.77
C ALA A 235 -14.84 36.37 18.10
N TYR A 236 -14.43 35.25 18.70
CA TYR A 236 -13.30 34.42 18.28
C TYR A 236 -13.73 32.94 18.20
N PRO A 237 -14.61 32.58 17.25
CA PRO A 237 -15.12 31.21 17.13
C PRO A 237 -13.98 30.21 16.84
N TYR A 238 -14.13 28.95 17.20
CA TYR A 238 -13.09 27.96 16.91
C TYR A 238 -12.90 27.77 15.40
N THR A 239 -11.70 28.03 14.87
CA THR A 239 -11.35 27.86 13.43
C THR A 239 -10.27 26.80 13.19
N GLY A 240 -9.75 26.19 14.25
CA GLY A 240 -8.54 25.35 14.17
C GLY A 240 -7.25 26.12 13.90
N ARG A 241 -7.29 27.46 13.86
CA ARG A 241 -6.13 28.34 13.69
C ARG A 241 -6.07 29.37 14.83
N PRO A 242 -4.87 29.80 15.26
CA PRO A 242 -4.74 30.88 16.23
C PRO A 242 -5.27 32.20 15.66
N TYR A 243 -5.88 32.98 16.52
CA TYR A 243 -6.22 34.37 16.29
C TYR A 243 -5.05 35.26 16.67
N SER A 244 -4.94 36.40 15.99
CA SER A 244 -3.99 37.45 16.32
C SER A 244 -4.74 38.75 16.61
N ILE A 245 -4.42 39.41 17.71
CA ILE A 245 -4.95 40.73 18.06
C ILE A 245 -3.79 41.69 18.39
N THR A 246 -3.98 42.99 18.16
CA THR A 246 -3.00 44.01 18.57
C THR A 246 -3.53 44.79 19.77
N ARG A 247 -2.72 44.89 20.83
CA ARG A 247 -3.00 45.71 22.02
C ARG A 247 -1.73 46.39 22.49
N GLN A 248 -1.83 47.70 22.75
CA GLN A 248 -0.69 48.54 23.18
C GLN A 248 0.57 48.40 22.28
N GLY A 249 0.37 48.18 20.97
CA GLY A 249 1.46 48.01 20.00
C GLY A 249 2.10 46.61 19.98
N GLN A 250 1.62 45.66 20.80
CA GLN A 250 2.07 44.27 20.79
C GLN A 250 1.07 43.38 20.04
N VAL A 251 1.61 42.40 19.30
CA VAL A 251 0.83 41.35 18.64
C VAL A 251 0.68 40.19 19.61
N LEU A 252 -0.55 39.83 19.92
CA LEU A 252 -0.91 38.77 20.86
C LEU A 252 -1.61 37.66 20.09
N VAL A 253 -1.30 36.42 20.45
CA VAL A 253 -1.91 35.22 19.87
C VAL A 253 -2.90 34.61 20.84
N SER A 254 -3.96 34.00 20.32
CA SER A 254 -4.88 33.23 21.16
C SER A 254 -4.18 32.03 21.78
N ILE A 255 -4.55 31.73 23.02
CA ILE A 255 -4.02 30.61 23.78
C ILE A 255 -5.17 29.69 24.22
N TYR A 256 -4.96 28.37 24.12
CA TYR A 256 -6.01 27.36 24.22
C TYR A 256 -5.72 26.29 25.28
N LEU A 257 -6.78 25.87 25.99
CA LEU A 257 -6.81 24.65 26.79
C LEU A 257 -7.66 23.62 26.04
N GLY A 258 -7.00 22.68 25.35
CA GLY A 258 -7.67 21.80 24.39
C GLY A 258 -8.21 22.59 23.21
N THR A 259 -9.55 22.63 23.08
CA THR A 259 -10.27 23.42 22.05
C THR A 259 -10.84 24.73 22.59
N ARG A 260 -10.79 24.97 23.90
CA ARG A 260 -11.34 26.18 24.53
C ARG A 260 -10.34 27.32 24.45
N LEU A 261 -10.76 28.46 23.92
CA LEU A 261 -10.02 29.72 24.00
C LEU A 261 -9.99 30.18 25.46
N VAL A 262 -8.78 30.36 26.03
CA VAL A 262 -8.60 30.74 27.44
C VAL A 262 -7.87 32.08 27.62
N GLY A 263 -7.44 32.73 26.54
CA GLY A 263 -6.86 34.07 26.60
C GLY A 263 -6.15 34.49 25.32
N PHE A 264 -5.49 35.64 25.38
CA PHE A 264 -4.51 36.11 24.39
C PHE A 264 -3.21 36.49 25.08
N ALA A 265 -2.07 36.09 24.54
CA ALA A 265 -0.76 36.40 25.12
C ALA A 265 0.30 36.67 24.04
N SER A 266 1.39 37.35 24.42
CA SER A 266 2.59 37.45 23.58
C SER A 266 3.15 36.04 23.30
N PRO A 267 3.47 35.68 22.04
CA PRO A 267 4.04 34.36 21.71
C PRO A 267 5.24 33.99 22.57
N ASN A 268 6.04 34.97 22.99
CA ASN A 268 7.23 34.77 23.81
C ASN A 268 6.93 34.30 25.25
N ASN A 269 5.71 34.53 25.75
CA ASN A 269 5.32 34.14 27.11
C ASN A 269 4.57 32.81 27.17
N VAL A 270 4.04 32.30 26.06
CA VAL A 270 3.07 31.18 26.10
C VAL A 270 3.70 29.91 26.69
N SER A 271 4.99 29.66 26.43
CA SER A 271 5.74 28.53 26.98
C SER A 271 5.90 28.56 28.51
N ASP A 272 5.80 29.76 29.11
CA ASP A 272 5.86 29.98 30.56
C ASP A 272 4.45 30.03 31.21
N MET A 273 3.38 29.89 30.41
CA MET A 273 1.99 29.96 30.88
C MET A 273 1.36 28.58 31.06
N ALA A 274 0.50 28.45 32.06
CA ALA A 274 -0.28 27.24 32.32
C ALA A 274 -1.68 27.59 32.84
N ALA A 275 -2.66 26.73 32.58
CA ALA A 275 -4.04 26.89 33.05
C ALA A 275 -4.26 26.06 34.31
N LEU A 276 -4.85 26.64 35.34
CA LEU A 276 -5.37 25.93 36.50
C LEU A 276 -6.88 25.72 36.32
N TRP A 277 -7.31 24.47 36.24
CA TRP A 277 -8.72 24.09 36.17
C TRP A 277 -8.95 22.84 37.04
N ASP A 278 -10.02 22.83 37.83
CA ASP A 278 -10.32 21.74 38.78
C ASP A 278 -9.14 21.35 39.71
N GLY A 279 -8.38 22.37 40.16
CA GLY A 279 -7.21 22.19 41.04
C GLY A 279 -5.99 21.53 40.39
N ARG A 280 -6.01 21.35 39.05
CA ARG A 280 -4.91 20.77 38.27
C ARG A 280 -4.31 21.79 37.32
N THR A 281 -3.02 21.66 37.06
CA THR A 281 -2.28 22.49 36.09
C THR A 281 -2.25 21.80 34.72
N TYR A 282 -2.62 22.53 33.68
CA TYR A 282 -2.62 22.10 32.29
C TYR A 282 -1.72 22.99 31.46
N ALA A 283 -1.02 22.40 30.49
CA ALA A 283 -0.31 23.16 29.47
C ALA A 283 -1.32 23.90 28.57
N ILE A 284 -0.98 25.12 28.21
CA ILE A 284 -1.73 25.93 27.25
C ILE A 284 -0.96 25.93 25.93
N SER A 285 -1.67 25.89 24.80
CA SER A 285 -1.07 25.88 23.46
C SER A 285 -1.51 27.09 22.63
N MET A 286 -0.64 27.56 21.74
CA MET A 286 -1.01 28.53 20.69
C MET A 286 -1.82 27.86 19.56
N ILE A 287 -1.58 26.56 19.34
CA ILE A 287 -2.29 25.77 18.34
C ILE A 287 -3.43 25.05 19.06
N PRO A 288 -4.71 25.30 18.70
CA PRO A 288 -5.81 24.56 19.29
C PRO A 288 -5.60 23.07 19.04
N SER A 289 -5.80 22.24 20.06
CA SER A 289 -5.79 20.79 19.85
C SER A 289 -6.83 20.47 18.78
N ALA A 290 -6.49 19.61 17.81
CA ALA A 290 -7.46 19.14 16.84
C ALA A 290 -8.70 18.67 17.60
N MET A 291 -9.85 19.26 17.28
CA MET A 291 -11.12 18.85 17.87
C MET A 291 -11.16 17.32 17.71
N PRO A 292 -11.33 16.53 18.80
CA PRO A 292 -11.47 15.10 18.65
C PRO A 292 -12.52 14.89 17.57
N PRO A 293 -12.25 14.04 16.57
CA PRO A 293 -13.14 13.91 15.43
C PRO A 293 -14.55 13.80 15.98
N PRO A 294 -15.49 14.65 15.54
CA PRO A 294 -16.86 14.50 15.98
C PRO A 294 -17.18 13.01 15.85
N MET A 295 -17.77 12.39 16.88
CA MET A 295 -18.33 11.05 16.75
C MET A 295 -18.90 10.98 15.35
N PRO A 296 -18.44 10.03 14.50
CA PRO A 296 -18.61 10.11 13.06
C PRO A 296 -20.04 10.56 12.83
N PRO A 297 -20.27 11.72 12.19
CA PRO A 297 -21.62 12.18 11.97
C PRO A 297 -22.35 10.96 11.42
N SER A 298 -23.44 10.57 12.08
CA SER A 298 -24.28 9.47 11.62
C SER A 298 -24.32 9.63 10.11
N PRO A 299 -23.78 8.66 9.35
CA PRO A 299 -23.32 8.88 7.97
C PRO A 299 -24.39 9.70 7.30
N SER A 300 -24.00 10.89 6.79
CA SER A 300 -24.94 11.74 6.06
C SER A 300 -25.75 10.80 5.20
N PRO A 301 -27.09 10.74 5.39
CA PRO A 301 -27.91 9.74 4.76
C PRO A 301 -27.49 9.70 3.30
N PRO A 302 -27.17 8.50 2.75
CA PRO A 302 -26.56 8.40 1.43
C PRO A 302 -27.32 9.30 0.48
N SER A 303 -26.60 10.21 -0.21
CA SER A 303 -27.23 11.19 -1.09
C SER A 303 -28.25 10.45 -1.96
N PRO A 304 -29.50 10.95 -2.03
CA PRO A 304 -30.56 10.23 -2.71
C PRO A 304 -30.11 9.91 -4.14
N PRO A 305 -30.39 8.69 -4.65
CA PRO A 305 -29.99 8.29 -5.98
C PRO A 305 -30.54 9.30 -6.98
N LEU A 306 -29.64 9.83 -7.81
CA LEU A 306 -29.96 10.88 -8.76
C LEU A 306 -30.95 10.36 -9.81
N PRO A 307 -32.15 10.96 -9.96
CA PRO A 307 -33.10 10.52 -10.97
C PRO A 307 -32.52 10.57 -12.39
N PRO A 308 -32.89 9.66 -13.31
CA PRO A 308 -32.39 9.69 -14.69
C PRO A 308 -32.70 10.98 -15.44
N SER A 309 -33.75 11.70 -15.03
CA SER A 309 -34.21 12.96 -15.62
C SER A 309 -33.81 14.21 -14.82
N ALA A 310 -32.97 14.09 -13.80
CA ALA A 310 -32.57 15.25 -12.99
C ALA A 310 -31.71 16.22 -13.80
N ASP A 311 -32.02 17.51 -13.79
CA ASP A 311 -31.14 18.52 -14.40
C ASP A 311 -30.03 18.85 -13.39
N VAL A 312 -28.83 18.30 -13.60
CA VAL A 312 -27.66 18.47 -12.75
C VAL A 312 -26.92 19.73 -13.17
N GLU A 313 -26.66 20.63 -12.23
CA GLU A 313 -25.73 21.74 -12.40
C GLU A 313 -24.31 21.25 -12.09
N ILE A 314 -23.34 21.60 -12.94
CA ILE A 314 -21.93 21.28 -12.75
C ILE A 314 -21.23 22.53 -12.25
N LEU A 315 -20.69 22.46 -11.04
CA LEU A 315 -19.98 23.53 -10.39
C LEU A 315 -18.47 23.31 -10.51
N TYR A 316 -17.74 24.37 -10.84
CA TYR A 316 -16.29 24.43 -10.78
C TYR A 316 -15.92 25.60 -9.87
N ARG A 317 -15.23 25.31 -8.76
CA ARG A 317 -14.88 26.32 -7.73
C ARG A 317 -16.09 27.10 -7.19
N GLY A 318 -17.25 26.44 -7.12
CA GLY A 318 -18.50 27.02 -6.62
C GLY A 318 -19.32 27.79 -7.66
N GLU A 319 -18.86 27.93 -8.90
CA GLU A 319 -19.61 28.57 -9.98
C GLU A 319 -20.18 27.53 -10.95
N VAL A 320 -21.42 27.72 -11.41
CA VAL A 320 -22.05 26.84 -12.40
C VAL A 320 -21.38 27.03 -13.77
N VAL A 321 -20.68 26.01 -14.24
CA VAL A 321 -19.97 26.01 -15.54
C VAL A 321 -20.71 25.23 -16.62
N GLY A 322 -21.75 24.48 -16.28
CA GLY A 322 -22.63 23.80 -17.22
C GLY A 322 -23.80 23.13 -16.50
N SER A 323 -24.81 22.67 -17.25
CA SER A 323 -25.90 21.86 -16.70
C SER A 323 -26.39 20.81 -17.68
N THR A 324 -26.87 19.68 -17.16
CA THR A 324 -27.54 18.67 -17.99
C THR A 324 -28.99 19.09 -18.22
N SER A 325 -29.54 18.81 -19.40
CA SER A 325 -30.97 18.98 -19.68
C SER A 325 -31.52 17.77 -20.41
N GLY A 326 -32.36 16.98 -19.74
CA GLY A 326 -32.88 15.73 -20.30
C GLY A 326 -31.77 14.73 -20.67
N SER A 327 -31.66 14.37 -21.95
CA SER A 327 -30.57 13.51 -22.46
C SER A 327 -29.32 14.30 -22.87
N SER A 328 -29.35 15.63 -22.88
CA SER A 328 -28.19 16.44 -23.27
C SER A 328 -27.27 16.69 -22.09
N VAL A 329 -25.97 16.48 -22.29
CA VAL A 329 -24.92 16.76 -21.31
C VAL A 329 -23.93 17.78 -21.87
N PRO A 330 -23.39 18.70 -21.05
CA PRO A 330 -22.44 19.70 -21.49
C PRO A 330 -21.06 19.10 -21.77
N VAL A 331 -20.39 19.65 -22.77
CA VAL A 331 -18.98 19.42 -23.08
C VAL A 331 -18.23 20.67 -22.63
N LEU A 332 -17.49 20.56 -21.53
CA LEU A 332 -16.74 21.63 -20.90
C LEU A 332 -15.32 21.66 -21.46
N GLY A 333 -14.79 22.84 -21.76
CA GLY A 333 -13.41 23.01 -22.20
C GLY A 333 -12.77 24.26 -21.61
N ASN A 334 -11.46 24.35 -21.71
CA ASN A 334 -10.71 25.51 -21.23
C ASN A 334 -10.91 26.69 -22.18
N VAL A 335 -11.55 27.76 -21.70
CA VAL A 335 -11.78 29.00 -22.44
C VAL A 335 -11.34 30.17 -21.58
N GLY A 336 -10.33 30.92 -22.03
CA GLY A 336 -9.86 32.12 -21.32
C GLY A 336 -9.32 31.87 -19.91
N GLY A 337 -8.81 30.66 -19.62
CA GLY A 337 -8.29 30.28 -18.31
C GLY A 337 -9.35 29.77 -17.31
N GLY A 338 -10.61 29.66 -17.73
CA GLY A 338 -11.69 29.01 -16.97
C GLY A 338 -12.31 27.84 -17.74
N LEU A 339 -13.29 27.18 -17.11
CA LEU A 339 -14.13 26.18 -17.78
C LEU A 339 -15.41 26.83 -18.31
N ALA A 340 -15.76 26.54 -19.56
CA ALA A 340 -17.02 26.95 -20.16
C ALA A 340 -17.60 25.80 -21.02
N VAL A 341 -18.92 25.82 -21.22
CA VAL A 341 -19.59 24.91 -22.16
C VAL A 341 -19.16 25.25 -23.59
N LEU A 342 -18.48 24.33 -24.26
CA LEU A 342 -18.14 24.41 -25.68
C LEU A 342 -19.33 24.01 -26.54
N THR A 343 -19.96 22.90 -26.18
CA THR A 343 -21.12 22.32 -26.89
C THR A 343 -21.92 21.42 -25.94
N THR A 344 -23.03 20.85 -26.41
CA THR A 344 -23.74 19.77 -25.73
C THR A 344 -23.80 18.52 -26.60
N VAL A 345 -23.85 17.35 -25.97
CA VAL A 345 -23.98 16.07 -26.66
C VAL A 345 -25.11 15.25 -26.05
N ASP A 346 -25.73 14.40 -26.87
CA ASP A 346 -26.75 13.46 -26.39
C ASP A 346 -26.07 12.28 -25.67
N ALA A 347 -26.36 12.13 -24.37
CA ALA A 347 -25.85 11.10 -23.50
C ALA A 347 -26.23 9.67 -23.94
N SER A 348 -27.29 9.50 -24.74
CA SER A 348 -27.66 8.19 -25.29
C SER A 348 -26.60 7.62 -26.25
N ASN A 349 -25.74 8.47 -26.82
CA ASN A 349 -24.60 8.04 -27.64
C ASN A 349 -23.43 7.52 -26.81
N TYR A 350 -23.47 7.67 -25.49
CA TYR A 350 -22.39 7.35 -24.55
C TYR A 350 -22.93 6.52 -23.37
N PRO A 351 -23.44 5.30 -23.64
CA PRO A 351 -24.02 4.46 -22.60
C PRO A 351 -22.99 4.14 -21.52
N TYR A 352 -23.43 3.96 -20.27
CA TYR A 352 -22.51 3.58 -19.20
C TYR A 352 -21.90 2.18 -19.47
N THR A 353 -20.59 2.13 -19.70
CA THR A 353 -19.84 0.89 -19.95
C THR A 353 -18.92 0.50 -18.79
N GLY A 354 -18.80 1.34 -17.76
CA GLY A 354 -17.78 1.21 -16.71
C GLY A 354 -16.42 1.82 -17.08
N TYR A 355 -16.30 2.41 -18.28
CA TYR A 355 -15.11 3.10 -18.75
C TYR A 355 -15.43 4.52 -19.22
N ALA A 356 -14.42 5.40 -19.20
CA ALA A 356 -14.56 6.74 -19.71
C ALA A 356 -14.63 6.76 -21.24
N TYR A 357 -15.36 7.73 -21.79
CA TYR A 357 -15.31 8.10 -23.18
C TYR A 357 -14.42 9.33 -23.32
N THR A 358 -13.65 9.38 -24.40
CA THR A 358 -12.90 10.57 -24.77
C THR A 358 -13.54 11.23 -25.99
N LEU A 359 -13.62 12.56 -25.96
CA LEU A 359 -14.08 13.39 -27.07
C LEU A 359 -13.02 14.47 -27.33
N GLU A 360 -12.63 14.66 -28.59
CA GLU A 360 -11.81 15.81 -28.97
C GLU A 360 -12.71 16.94 -29.46
N GLN A 361 -12.61 18.11 -28.82
CA GLN A 361 -13.36 19.31 -29.16
C GLN A 361 -12.44 20.52 -29.10
N ASP A 362 -12.37 21.30 -30.18
CA ASP A 362 -11.50 22.49 -30.31
C ASP A 362 -10.02 22.22 -29.96
N GLY A 363 -9.52 21.03 -30.31
CA GLY A 363 -8.15 20.58 -30.05
C GLY A 363 -7.86 20.20 -28.59
N GLN A 364 -8.91 20.09 -27.75
CA GLN A 364 -8.80 19.59 -26.37
C GLN A 364 -9.36 18.18 -26.29
N LEU A 365 -8.61 17.28 -25.66
CA LEU A 365 -9.09 15.95 -25.29
C LEU A 365 -9.88 16.06 -23.98
N LEU A 366 -11.16 15.65 -24.03
CA LEU A 366 -12.11 15.76 -22.94
C LEU A 366 -12.56 14.36 -22.53
N THR A 367 -12.68 14.14 -21.22
CA THR A 367 -13.05 12.84 -20.63
C THR A 367 -14.47 12.91 -20.09
N SER A 368 -15.25 11.86 -20.30
CA SER A 368 -16.60 11.77 -19.75
C SER A 368 -16.60 11.74 -18.22
N ILE A 369 -17.55 12.44 -17.62
CA ILE A 369 -17.69 12.60 -16.17
C ILE A 369 -19.05 12.09 -15.68
N TYR A 370 -19.07 11.44 -14.52
CA TYR A 370 -20.23 10.71 -14.01
C TYR A 370 -20.60 11.07 -12.58
N ILE A 371 -21.89 10.94 -12.25
CA ILE A 371 -22.40 10.84 -10.88
C ILE A 371 -23.04 9.45 -10.75
N GLY A 372 -22.41 8.58 -9.97
CA GLY A 372 -22.77 7.16 -9.96
C GLY A 372 -22.60 6.55 -11.36
N GLN A 373 -23.70 6.11 -11.97
CA GLN A 373 -23.70 5.54 -13.33
C GLN A 373 -24.19 6.51 -14.41
N ARG A 374 -24.61 7.72 -14.03
CA ARG A 374 -25.17 8.68 -14.97
C ARG A 374 -24.07 9.57 -15.54
N LEU A 375 -23.97 9.62 -16.86
CA LEU A 375 -23.14 10.59 -17.56
C LEU A 375 -23.69 12.00 -17.31
N VAL A 376 -22.85 12.90 -16.82
CA VAL A 376 -23.24 14.29 -16.55
C VAL A 376 -22.49 15.30 -17.40
N GLY A 377 -21.46 14.92 -18.16
CA GLY A 377 -20.75 15.82 -19.07
C GLY A 377 -19.46 15.24 -19.62
N PHE A 378 -18.69 16.09 -20.30
CA PHE A 378 -17.29 15.88 -20.65
C PHE A 378 -16.46 17.05 -20.13
N ALA A 379 -15.25 16.81 -19.63
CA ALA A 379 -14.37 17.86 -19.11
C ALA A 379 -12.88 17.51 -19.29
N PRO A 380 -11.96 18.50 -19.28
CA PRO A 380 -10.53 18.24 -19.27
C PRO A 380 -10.13 17.45 -18.03
N ALA A 381 -9.30 16.41 -18.17
CA ALA A 381 -8.93 15.50 -17.08
C ALA A 381 -8.39 16.21 -15.83
N ASN A 382 -7.60 17.28 -16.01
CA ASN A 382 -7.03 18.08 -14.92
C ASN A 382 -8.07 18.89 -14.13
N ALA A 383 -9.26 19.13 -14.68
CA ALA A 383 -10.31 19.90 -14.00
C ALA A 383 -11.27 19.02 -13.19
N ILE A 384 -11.38 17.73 -13.51
CA ILE A 384 -12.35 16.79 -12.93
C ILE A 384 -12.31 16.74 -11.39
N PRO A 385 -11.14 16.71 -10.72
CA PRO A 385 -11.08 16.67 -9.25
C PRO A 385 -11.70 17.89 -8.55
N SER A 386 -11.95 18.98 -9.28
CA SER A 386 -12.54 20.23 -8.76
C SER A 386 -14.00 20.42 -9.18
N LEU A 387 -14.61 19.44 -9.86
CA LEU A 387 -16.01 19.50 -10.29
C LEU A 387 -16.93 18.89 -9.24
N VAL A 388 -18.07 19.54 -9.02
CA VAL A 388 -19.15 19.06 -8.14
C VAL A 388 -20.45 19.11 -8.92
N GLY A 389 -21.27 18.05 -8.83
CA GLY A 389 -22.62 18.06 -9.38
C GLY A 389 -23.61 18.51 -8.31
N ALA A 390 -24.49 19.46 -8.61
CA ALA A 390 -25.57 19.85 -7.71
C ALA A 390 -26.94 19.51 -8.31
N TRP A 391 -27.81 18.95 -7.49
CA TRP A 391 -29.23 18.74 -7.83
C TRP A 391 -30.07 18.80 -6.56
N ASP A 392 -31.18 19.55 -6.60
CA ASP A 392 -32.14 19.69 -5.48
C ASP A 392 -31.47 19.99 -4.12
N SER A 393 -30.57 20.99 -4.10
CA SER A 393 -29.77 21.39 -2.93
C SER A 393 -28.79 20.34 -2.38
N HIS A 394 -28.58 19.23 -3.08
CA HIS A 394 -27.58 18.22 -2.74
C HIS A 394 -26.37 18.32 -3.66
N GLU A 395 -25.18 18.15 -3.09
CA GLU A 395 -23.92 18.05 -3.83
C GLU A 395 -23.52 16.58 -4.01
N TYR A 396 -22.95 16.28 -5.16
CA TYR A 396 -22.54 14.96 -5.60
C TYR A 396 -21.11 15.03 -6.13
N SER A 397 -20.30 14.06 -5.73
CA SER A 397 -18.96 13.91 -6.29
C SER A 397 -19.05 13.49 -7.76
N ILE A 398 -18.34 14.23 -8.60
CA ILE A 398 -18.14 13.88 -10.00
C ILE A 398 -16.88 13.03 -10.11
N VAL A 399 -16.95 11.94 -10.87
CA VAL A 399 -15.82 11.04 -11.10
C VAL A 399 -15.56 10.86 -12.60
N ALA A 400 -14.29 10.71 -12.96
CA ALA A 400 -13.89 10.08 -14.21
C ALA A 400 -13.81 8.57 -14.00
N LEU A 401 -14.34 7.81 -14.94
CA LEU A 401 -14.09 6.37 -14.98
C LEU A 401 -12.68 6.11 -15.54
N PRO A 402 -12.08 4.93 -15.28
CA PRO A 402 -10.83 4.58 -15.95
C PRO A 402 -11.02 4.53 -17.47
N ASP A 403 -9.96 4.82 -18.21
CA ASP A 403 -9.97 4.64 -19.66
C ASP A 403 -10.26 3.17 -20.00
N PRO A 404 -11.00 2.90 -21.10
CA PRO A 404 -11.21 1.54 -21.56
C PRO A 404 -9.84 0.89 -21.77
N PRO A 405 -9.66 -0.38 -21.34
CA PRO A 405 -8.41 -1.09 -21.59
C PRO A 405 -8.16 -0.99 -23.08
N ALA A 406 -6.99 -0.45 -23.44
CA ALA A 406 -6.61 -0.30 -24.83
C ALA A 406 -6.86 -1.66 -25.52
N PRO A 407 -7.53 -1.70 -26.69
CA PRO A 407 -7.76 -2.96 -27.38
C PRO A 407 -6.42 -3.69 -27.48
N PRO A 408 -6.38 -5.02 -27.22
CA PRO A 408 -5.14 -5.76 -27.12
C PRO A 408 -4.32 -5.46 -28.37
N THR A 409 -3.16 -4.84 -28.16
CA THR A 409 -2.31 -4.42 -29.26
C THR A 409 -1.97 -5.68 -30.05
N PRO A 410 -2.14 -5.70 -31.38
CA PRO A 410 -1.78 -6.88 -32.17
C PRO A 410 -0.35 -7.30 -31.81
N PRO A 411 -0.07 -8.59 -31.58
CA PRO A 411 1.27 -9.01 -31.23
C PRO A 411 2.25 -8.54 -32.31
N LEU A 412 3.35 -7.91 -31.89
CA LEU A 412 4.40 -7.48 -32.80
C LEU A 412 5.01 -8.74 -33.44
N PRO A 413 5.02 -8.88 -34.79
CA PRO A 413 5.58 -10.07 -35.41
C PRO A 413 7.07 -10.21 -35.06
N PRO A 414 7.55 -11.43 -34.70
CA PRO A 414 8.96 -11.66 -34.38
C PRO A 414 9.88 -11.20 -35.52
N GLY A 415 10.94 -10.47 -35.18
CA GLY A 415 11.98 -10.04 -36.13
C GLY A 415 11.62 -8.87 -37.06
N MET A 416 10.38 -8.36 -37.04
CA MET A 416 10.03 -7.20 -37.87
C MET A 416 10.71 -5.92 -37.35
N PRO A 417 11.33 -5.07 -38.18
CA PRO A 417 11.86 -3.79 -37.72
C PRO A 417 10.76 -2.92 -37.08
N VAL A 418 11.11 -2.18 -36.04
CA VAL A 418 10.20 -1.25 -35.35
C VAL A 418 10.74 0.16 -35.52
N ASP A 419 9.99 1.00 -36.22
CA ASP A 419 10.28 2.41 -36.37
C ASP A 419 9.85 3.14 -35.10
N LEU A 420 10.79 3.77 -34.40
CA LEU A 420 10.49 4.66 -33.28
C LEU A 420 10.21 6.06 -33.81
N LEU A 421 9.07 6.61 -33.40
CA LEU A 421 8.54 7.90 -33.83
C LEU A 421 8.56 8.88 -32.65
N TYR A 422 8.92 10.12 -32.89
CA TYR A 422 8.76 11.23 -31.95
C TYR A 422 7.78 12.23 -32.56
N LEU A 423 6.67 12.51 -31.85
CA LEU A 423 5.59 13.36 -32.37
C LEU A 423 5.14 12.95 -33.79
N GLY A 424 5.05 11.64 -34.03
CA GLY A 424 4.65 11.04 -35.32
C GLY A 424 5.73 11.01 -36.40
N THR A 425 6.91 11.61 -36.18
CA THR A 425 8.03 11.58 -37.14
C THR A 425 9.00 10.47 -36.80
N ARG A 426 9.38 9.64 -37.78
CA ARG A 426 10.36 8.57 -37.56
C ARG A 426 11.74 9.13 -37.24
N ILE A 427 12.28 8.76 -36.08
CA ILE A 427 13.62 9.14 -35.63
C ILE A 427 14.61 8.00 -35.86
N ALA A 428 14.22 6.75 -35.60
CA ALA A 428 15.10 5.59 -35.71
C ALA A 428 14.31 4.30 -36.00
N THR A 429 15.03 3.22 -36.32
CA THR A 429 14.46 1.88 -36.51
C THR A 429 15.23 0.88 -35.65
N ALA A 430 14.53 0.15 -34.78
CA ALA A 430 15.04 -0.98 -34.02
C ALA A 430 14.90 -2.29 -34.81
N THR A 431 15.92 -3.14 -34.76
CA THR A 431 15.93 -4.48 -35.36
C THR A 431 15.77 -5.54 -34.26
N SER A 432 16.00 -6.82 -34.56
CA SER A 432 16.04 -7.86 -33.52
C SER A 432 17.30 -7.78 -32.67
N ASP A 433 18.38 -7.23 -33.25
CA ASP A 433 19.72 -7.34 -32.69
C ASP A 433 20.21 -5.97 -32.18
N ASP A 434 19.72 -4.87 -32.75
CA ASP A 434 20.15 -3.51 -32.44
C ASP A 434 18.96 -2.60 -32.11
N VAL A 435 19.06 -1.84 -31.03
CA VAL A 435 18.09 -0.81 -30.64
C VAL A 435 18.74 0.56 -30.56
N PRO A 436 18.05 1.62 -31.03
CA PRO A 436 18.60 2.96 -31.05
C PRO A 436 18.73 3.56 -29.65
N VAL A 437 19.78 4.33 -29.45
CA VAL A 437 19.99 5.19 -28.28
C VAL A 437 19.76 6.62 -28.72
N ILE A 438 18.77 7.28 -28.13
CA ILE A 438 18.29 8.61 -28.50
C ILE A 438 18.53 9.56 -27.34
N ILE A 439 19.08 10.74 -27.66
CA ILE A 439 19.33 11.83 -26.70
C ILE A 439 18.58 13.09 -27.13
N SER A 440 18.29 13.97 -26.17
CA SER A 440 17.78 15.32 -26.47
C SER A 440 18.90 16.16 -27.09
N GLY A 441 18.63 16.75 -28.26
CA GLY A 441 19.51 17.72 -28.92
C GLY A 441 18.80 19.06 -29.17
N ASP A 442 19.56 20.07 -29.60
CA ASP A 442 19.06 21.45 -29.79
C ASP A 442 17.92 21.58 -30.81
N GLY A 443 17.72 20.56 -31.66
CA GLY A 443 16.67 20.49 -32.68
C GLY A 443 15.63 19.40 -32.43
N GLY A 444 15.55 18.85 -31.22
CA GLY A 444 14.75 17.67 -30.89
C GLY A 444 15.62 16.41 -30.75
N PRO A 445 15.00 15.22 -30.74
CA PRO A 445 15.72 13.99 -30.45
C PRO A 445 16.66 13.57 -31.57
N VAL A 446 17.86 13.12 -31.17
CA VAL A 446 18.93 12.70 -32.08
C VAL A 446 19.38 11.29 -31.74
N VAL A 447 19.54 10.45 -32.76
CA VAL A 447 20.11 9.10 -32.60
C VAL A 447 21.61 9.20 -32.35
N LEU A 448 22.04 8.86 -31.14
CA LEU A 448 23.45 8.84 -30.75
C LEU A 448 24.17 7.58 -31.26
N GLY A 449 23.45 6.46 -31.34
CA GLY A 449 24.00 5.18 -31.77
C GLY A 449 23.01 4.04 -31.56
N TYR A 450 23.53 2.82 -31.55
CA TYR A 450 22.76 1.59 -31.30
C TYR A 450 23.44 0.76 -30.22
N VAL A 451 22.65 -0.03 -29.49
CA VAL A 451 23.13 -1.04 -28.55
C VAL A 451 22.55 -2.41 -28.90
N ASN A 452 23.30 -3.46 -28.58
CA ASN A 452 22.86 -4.82 -28.82
C ASN A 452 21.74 -5.20 -27.84
N VAL A 453 20.66 -5.81 -28.33
CA VAL A 453 19.52 -6.23 -27.50
C VAL A 453 19.91 -7.32 -26.49
N ASP A 454 20.86 -8.19 -26.82
CA ASP A 454 21.32 -9.28 -25.94
C ASP A 454 21.97 -8.74 -24.65
N ASP A 455 22.49 -7.51 -24.66
CA ASP A 455 23.04 -6.84 -23.48
C ASP A 455 21.94 -6.36 -22.51
N TYR A 456 20.69 -6.29 -22.96
CA TYR A 456 19.53 -5.75 -22.23
C TYR A 456 18.32 -6.69 -22.34
N PRO A 457 18.40 -7.93 -21.80
CA PRO A 457 17.31 -8.90 -21.92
C PRO A 457 16.04 -8.42 -21.23
N TYR A 458 14.87 -8.83 -21.72
CA TYR A 458 13.60 -8.48 -21.07
C TYR A 458 13.51 -9.10 -19.66
N THR A 459 13.44 -8.25 -18.64
CA THR A 459 13.36 -8.66 -17.22
C THR A 459 12.03 -8.30 -16.56
N GLY A 460 11.13 -7.62 -17.28
CA GLY A 460 9.94 -6.99 -16.71
C GLY A 460 10.20 -5.61 -16.08
N TYR A 461 11.45 -5.12 -16.12
CA TYR A 461 11.86 -3.81 -15.61
C TYR A 461 12.55 -2.97 -16.69
N SER A 462 12.57 -1.65 -16.49
CA SER A 462 13.33 -0.74 -17.33
C SER A 462 14.83 -0.86 -17.06
N TYR A 463 15.64 -0.58 -18.07
CA TYR A 463 17.06 -0.31 -17.93
C TYR A 463 17.28 1.20 -18.02
N GLU A 464 18.21 1.70 -17.22
CA GLU A 464 18.72 3.06 -17.34
C GLU A 464 20.16 3.05 -17.80
N ILE A 465 20.48 3.94 -18.75
CA ILE A 465 21.86 4.19 -19.17
C ILE A 465 22.12 5.68 -19.19
N GLU A 466 23.35 6.08 -18.87
CA GLU A 466 23.78 7.47 -19.01
C GLU A 466 24.57 7.64 -20.31
N ARG A 467 24.17 8.64 -21.11
CA ARG A 467 24.88 9.04 -22.33
C ARG A 467 24.83 10.55 -22.48
N ASN A 468 25.98 11.15 -22.75
CA ASN A 468 26.10 12.61 -22.92
C ASN A 468 25.51 13.43 -21.75
N GLY A 469 25.65 12.92 -20.51
CA GLY A 469 25.10 13.55 -19.30
C GLY A 469 23.58 13.48 -19.17
N GLN A 470 22.89 12.67 -19.99
CA GLN A 470 21.45 12.45 -19.91
C GLN A 470 21.16 11.02 -19.46
N THR A 471 20.16 10.88 -18.59
CA THR A 471 19.61 9.58 -18.20
C THR A 471 18.57 9.13 -19.23
N LEU A 472 18.86 8.01 -19.87
CA LEU A 472 18.00 7.39 -20.87
C LEU A 472 17.38 6.13 -20.27
N VAL A 473 16.11 5.90 -20.57
CA VAL A 473 15.35 4.75 -20.12
C VAL A 473 14.98 3.87 -21.30
N SER A 474 15.06 2.55 -21.11
CA SER A 474 14.63 1.56 -22.10
C SER A 474 13.12 1.64 -22.34
N VAL A 475 12.72 1.54 -23.60
CA VAL A 475 11.32 1.54 -24.02
C VAL A 475 10.95 0.28 -24.80
N TYR A 476 9.73 -0.20 -24.61
CA TYR A 476 9.27 -1.51 -25.09
C TYR A 476 7.98 -1.44 -25.90
N VAL A 477 7.81 -2.39 -26.83
CA VAL A 477 6.53 -2.72 -27.45
C VAL A 477 6.21 -4.17 -27.10
N GLY A 478 5.25 -4.38 -26.20
CA GLY A 478 5.08 -5.68 -25.55
C GLY A 478 6.32 -6.03 -24.74
N GLU A 479 6.95 -7.15 -25.05
CA GLU A 479 8.19 -7.62 -24.39
C GLU A 479 9.48 -7.23 -25.15
N ARG A 480 9.35 -6.60 -26.32
CA ARG A 480 10.50 -6.29 -27.16
C ARG A 480 11.06 -4.90 -26.85
N LEU A 481 12.35 -4.83 -26.56
CA LEU A 481 13.10 -3.58 -26.46
C LEU A 481 13.14 -2.88 -27.83
N VAL A 482 12.75 -1.61 -27.87
CA VAL A 482 12.68 -0.82 -29.13
C VAL A 482 13.52 0.46 -29.10
N GLY A 483 14.15 0.79 -27.97
CA GLY A 483 15.07 1.92 -27.87
C GLY A 483 15.45 2.29 -26.45
N PHE A 484 16.39 3.23 -26.33
CA PHE A 484 16.64 4.03 -25.13
C PHE A 484 16.34 5.49 -25.46
N VAL A 485 15.49 6.14 -24.68
CA VAL A 485 15.05 7.54 -24.89
C VAL A 485 15.23 8.35 -23.61
N PRO A 486 15.29 9.69 -23.67
CA PRO A 486 15.40 10.53 -22.48
C PRO A 486 14.24 10.28 -21.51
N LYS A 487 14.54 10.02 -20.23
CA LYS A 487 13.52 9.64 -19.21
C LYS A 487 12.38 10.66 -19.09
N GLY A 488 12.68 11.95 -19.29
CA GLY A 488 11.68 13.02 -19.24
C GLY A 488 10.80 13.18 -20.49
N GLU A 489 11.12 12.51 -21.61
CA GLU A 489 10.44 12.68 -22.90
C GLU A 489 9.68 11.41 -23.33
N THR A 490 9.62 10.37 -22.51
CA THR A 490 9.11 9.05 -22.90
C THR A 490 7.68 9.06 -23.43
N GLY A 491 6.84 9.99 -22.95
CA GLY A 491 5.44 10.15 -23.37
C GLY A 491 5.26 10.67 -24.80
N ASP A 492 6.29 11.26 -25.40
CA ASP A 492 6.25 11.84 -26.76
C ASP A 492 6.63 10.83 -27.85
N TYR A 493 7.06 9.63 -27.44
CA TYR A 493 7.46 8.56 -28.35
C TYR A 493 6.33 7.58 -28.61
N SER A 494 6.27 7.11 -29.86
CA SER A 494 5.44 5.98 -30.28
C SER A 494 6.25 5.05 -31.18
N ALA A 495 5.72 3.88 -31.46
CA ALA A 495 6.37 2.91 -32.33
C ALA A 495 5.47 2.57 -33.52
N SER A 496 6.06 2.18 -34.64
CA SER A 496 5.33 1.62 -35.77
C SER A 496 6.07 0.45 -36.41
N SER A 497 5.33 -0.54 -36.87
CA SER A 497 5.90 -1.69 -37.60
C SER A 497 4.89 -2.20 -38.62
N GLY A 498 5.33 -2.43 -39.85
CA GLY A 498 4.45 -2.90 -40.93
C GLY A 498 3.25 -1.96 -41.20
N GLY A 499 3.42 -0.65 -41.01
CA GLY A 499 2.35 0.34 -41.19
C GLY A 499 1.30 0.41 -40.07
N LYS A 500 1.50 -0.30 -38.96
CA LYS A 500 0.66 -0.21 -37.75
C LYS A 500 1.41 0.56 -36.67
N ALA A 501 0.68 1.38 -35.91
CA ALA A 501 1.20 2.06 -34.73
C ALA A 501 1.05 1.18 -33.49
N TYR A 502 2.01 1.31 -32.57
CA TYR A 502 2.12 0.58 -31.32
C TYR A 502 2.44 1.59 -30.20
N PRO A 503 1.76 1.51 -29.05
CA PRO A 503 2.17 2.29 -27.89
C PRO A 503 3.54 1.82 -27.43
N VAL A 504 4.31 2.76 -26.93
CA VAL A 504 5.60 2.49 -26.31
C VAL A 504 5.40 2.48 -24.79
N ASN A 505 5.89 1.45 -24.14
CA ASN A 505 5.79 1.29 -22.70
C ASN A 505 7.16 1.49 -22.05
N VAL A 506 7.18 2.27 -20.97
CA VAL A 506 8.28 2.28 -20.02
C VAL A 506 7.90 1.33 -18.89
N LEU A 507 8.72 0.30 -18.67
CA LEU A 507 8.49 -0.66 -17.58
C LEU A 507 8.85 -0.01 -16.23
N PRO A 508 8.37 -0.55 -15.10
CA PRO A 508 8.79 -0.09 -13.79
C PRO A 508 10.31 -0.18 -13.62
N ASP A 509 10.87 0.72 -12.83
CA ASP A 509 12.28 0.63 -12.46
C ASP A 509 12.52 -0.67 -11.66
N PRO A 510 13.67 -1.34 -11.84
CA PRO A 510 13.98 -2.55 -11.10
C PRO A 510 13.94 -2.23 -9.60
N PRO A 511 13.44 -3.16 -8.75
CA PRO A 511 13.45 -2.93 -7.32
C PRO A 511 14.87 -2.60 -6.90
N THR A 512 15.06 -1.39 -6.36
CA THR A 512 16.36 -0.97 -5.84
C THR A 512 16.82 -2.03 -4.84
N PRO A 513 18.04 -2.58 -5.00
CA PRO A 513 18.59 -3.49 -4.01
C PRO A 513 18.47 -2.87 -2.62
N PRO A 514 18.07 -3.64 -1.59
CA PRO A 514 18.01 -3.10 -0.25
C PRO A 514 19.38 -2.52 0.10
N LEU A 515 19.38 -1.29 0.62
CA LEU A 515 20.60 -0.67 1.12
C LEU A 515 21.26 -1.63 2.13
N PRO A 516 22.57 -1.92 1.98
CA PRO A 516 23.28 -2.67 3.01
C PRO A 516 23.11 -1.99 4.37
N PRO A 517 22.91 -2.74 5.47
CA PRO A 517 22.86 -2.16 6.80
C PRO A 517 24.10 -1.29 7.07
N GLY A 518 23.88 -0.03 7.46
CA GLY A 518 24.95 0.94 7.70
C GLY A 518 25.54 1.60 6.45
N ALA A 519 24.91 1.46 5.27
CA ALA A 519 25.32 2.20 4.09
C ALA A 519 25.16 3.72 4.30
N THR A 520 26.23 4.47 4.06
CA THR A 520 26.21 5.93 3.92
C THR A 520 25.42 6.29 2.65
N VAL A 521 24.40 7.14 2.80
CA VAL A 521 23.59 7.69 1.72
C VAL A 521 23.87 9.18 1.61
N ASP A 522 24.31 9.63 0.45
CA ASP A 522 24.53 11.04 0.14
C ASP A 522 23.25 11.66 -0.44
N ILE A 523 22.82 12.79 0.11
CA ILE A 523 21.80 13.66 -0.47
C ILE A 523 22.51 14.63 -1.42
N LEU A 524 22.10 14.62 -2.68
CA LEU A 524 22.67 15.46 -3.72
C LEU A 524 21.69 16.57 -4.11
N TYR A 525 22.20 17.77 -4.34
CA TYR A 525 21.47 18.87 -4.96
C TYR A 525 22.34 19.52 -6.04
N GLY A 526 21.82 19.57 -7.27
CA GLY A 526 22.59 20.05 -8.43
C GLY A 526 23.89 19.26 -8.67
N GLY A 527 23.90 17.96 -8.35
CA GLY A 527 25.08 17.09 -8.48
C GLY A 527 26.13 17.25 -7.37
N LYS A 528 25.87 18.08 -6.35
CA LYS A 528 26.76 18.26 -5.20
C LYS A 528 26.15 17.62 -3.96
N VAL A 529 26.97 16.91 -3.18
CA VAL A 529 26.56 16.39 -1.87
C VAL A 529 26.26 17.55 -0.92
N ILE A 530 25.03 17.60 -0.42
CA ILE A 530 24.54 18.59 0.55
C ILE A 530 24.29 17.99 1.93
N GLY A 531 24.35 16.67 2.08
CA GLY A 531 24.29 15.97 3.37
C GLY A 531 24.56 14.48 3.17
N SER A 532 25.01 13.78 4.20
CA SER A 532 25.28 12.34 4.14
C SER A 532 24.81 11.68 5.43
N THR A 533 24.25 10.47 5.35
CA THR A 533 23.94 9.70 6.55
C THR A 533 25.22 9.24 7.25
N GLY A 534 25.24 9.32 8.58
CA GLY A 534 26.24 8.70 9.43
C GLY A 534 25.75 7.35 9.97
N ASP A 535 26.55 6.72 10.82
CA ASP A 535 26.23 5.39 11.39
C ASP A 535 24.86 5.36 12.09
N ASN A 536 24.51 6.43 12.83
CA ASN A 536 23.26 6.57 13.57
C ASN A 536 22.61 7.95 13.38
N THR A 537 23.04 8.73 12.39
CA THR A 537 22.53 10.10 12.20
C THR A 537 22.15 10.36 10.76
N VAL A 538 21.13 11.17 10.54
CA VAL A 538 20.70 11.60 9.20
C VAL A 538 20.78 13.12 9.06
N PRO A 539 21.12 13.62 7.86
CA PRO A 539 21.22 15.05 7.60
C PRO A 539 19.83 15.73 7.62
N VAL A 540 19.80 16.92 8.18
CA VAL A 540 18.68 17.85 8.12
C VAL A 540 19.05 18.99 7.17
N ILE A 541 18.33 19.08 6.06
CA ILE A 541 18.53 20.08 5.03
C ILE A 541 17.44 21.16 5.15
N VAL A 542 17.84 22.42 5.06
CA VAL A 542 16.93 23.59 5.05
C VAL A 542 17.22 24.48 3.85
N ASP A 543 16.28 25.35 3.51
CA ASP A 543 16.50 26.39 2.52
C ASP A 543 17.53 27.41 2.99
N GLY A 544 18.60 27.54 2.21
CA GLY A 544 19.58 28.61 2.33
C GLY A 544 19.44 29.65 1.21
N PRO A 545 20.11 30.81 1.35
CA PRO A 545 20.04 31.90 0.36
C PRO A 545 20.59 31.53 -1.03
N ASN A 546 21.33 30.42 -1.14
CA ASN A 546 21.91 29.92 -2.39
C ASN A 546 21.44 28.49 -2.72
N GLY A 547 20.26 28.10 -2.22
CA GLY A 547 19.73 26.74 -2.31
C GLY A 547 19.89 25.95 -1.01
N PRO A 548 19.54 24.65 -1.03
CA PRO A 548 19.48 23.83 0.17
C PRO A 548 20.86 23.65 0.82
N VAL A 549 20.89 23.71 2.15
CA VAL A 549 22.11 23.59 2.95
C VAL A 549 21.90 22.63 4.12
N LEU A 550 22.96 21.92 4.51
CA LEU A 550 22.98 21.12 5.74
C LEU A 550 22.85 22.06 6.96
N LEU A 551 21.80 21.88 7.75
CA LEU A 551 21.64 22.55 9.03
C LEU A 551 22.35 21.78 10.14
N GLU A 552 22.00 20.50 10.29
CA GLU A 552 22.51 19.62 11.35
C GLU A 552 22.38 18.14 10.96
N ASN A 553 22.90 17.23 11.78
CA ASN A 553 22.59 15.81 11.70
C ASN A 553 21.84 15.40 12.98
N ILE A 554 20.76 14.63 12.84
CA ILE A 554 19.93 14.19 13.97
C ILE A 554 19.97 12.67 14.11
N ASP A 555 19.76 12.17 15.32
CA ASP A 555 19.80 10.73 15.62
C ASP A 555 18.61 10.01 14.97
N VAL A 556 18.89 8.92 14.26
CA VAL A 556 17.86 8.10 13.61
C VAL A 556 16.97 7.39 14.64
N ALA A 557 17.48 7.14 15.85
CA ALA A 557 16.71 6.48 16.92
C ALA A 557 15.48 7.29 17.36
N ASP A 558 15.49 8.61 17.17
CA ASP A 558 14.36 9.49 17.49
C ASP A 558 13.23 9.39 16.45
N TYR A 559 13.51 8.81 15.28
CA TYR A 559 12.60 8.76 14.12
C TYR A 559 12.53 7.34 13.52
N PRO A 560 12.04 6.34 14.27
CA PRO A 560 12.00 4.95 13.80
C PRO A 560 11.08 4.78 12.58
N TYR A 561 11.40 3.90 11.65
CA TYR A 561 10.52 3.66 10.50
C TYR A 561 9.15 3.11 10.94
N THR A 562 8.09 3.86 10.61
CA THR A 562 6.69 3.50 10.93
C THR A 562 5.83 3.23 9.70
N GLY A 563 6.41 3.32 8.50
CA GLY A 563 5.67 3.33 7.23
C GLY A 563 5.07 4.69 6.85
N TYR A 564 5.26 5.73 7.69
CA TYR A 564 4.83 7.10 7.42
C TYR A 564 6.02 8.06 7.48
N SER A 565 5.90 9.22 6.82
CA SER A 565 6.86 10.30 6.96
C SER A 565 6.67 11.05 8.28
N TYR A 566 7.79 11.51 8.84
CA TYR A 566 7.84 12.46 9.94
C TYR A 566 7.88 13.88 9.39
N GLU A 567 7.24 14.81 10.10
CA GLU A 567 7.39 16.24 9.89
C GLU A 567 8.06 16.85 11.12
N ILE A 568 9.07 17.69 10.89
CA ILE A 568 9.76 18.45 11.94
C ILE A 568 9.84 19.91 11.53
N GLU A 569 9.91 20.80 12.53
CA GLU A 569 10.14 22.22 12.28
C GLU A 569 11.59 22.58 12.66
N ARG A 570 12.29 23.24 11.74
CA ARG A 570 13.66 23.75 11.92
C ARG A 570 13.81 25.06 11.15
N ASP A 571 14.40 26.06 11.81
CA ASP A 571 14.60 27.40 11.25
C ASP A 571 13.32 28.02 10.62
N GLY A 572 12.16 27.76 11.24
CA GLY A 572 10.86 28.22 10.76
C GLY A 572 10.33 27.53 9.50
N GLN A 573 10.98 26.45 9.06
CA GLN A 573 10.59 25.64 7.91
C GLN A 573 10.03 24.28 8.35
N THR A 574 9.01 23.80 7.66
CA THR A 574 8.52 22.42 7.83
C THR A 574 9.33 21.49 6.94
N LEU A 575 10.01 20.55 7.55
CA LEU A 575 10.80 19.54 6.87
C LEU A 575 10.10 18.19 6.96
N VAL A 576 10.26 17.36 5.93
CA VAL A 576 9.70 16.01 5.86
C VAL A 576 10.82 14.98 5.74
N SER A 577 10.66 13.85 6.43
CA SER A 577 11.59 12.73 6.36
C SER A 577 11.57 12.07 4.99
N ILE A 578 12.74 11.75 4.45
CA ILE A 578 12.91 10.98 3.22
C ILE A 578 13.54 9.61 3.52
N TYR A 579 13.10 8.58 2.80
CA TYR A 579 13.53 7.20 3.00
C TYR A 579 14.03 6.57 1.72
N VAL A 580 14.96 5.62 1.86
CA VAL A 580 15.30 4.66 0.81
C VAL A 580 15.00 3.26 1.36
N GLY A 581 13.93 2.65 0.84
CA GLY A 581 13.33 1.48 1.47
C GLY A 581 12.80 1.83 2.87
N GLU A 582 13.28 1.12 3.89
CA GLU A 582 12.94 1.36 5.30
C GLU A 582 13.97 2.24 6.03
N THR A 583 15.06 2.63 5.34
CA THR A 583 16.14 3.42 5.95
C THR A 583 15.83 4.90 5.83
N LEU A 584 15.74 5.60 6.96
CA LEU A 584 15.66 7.05 7.00
C LEU A 584 16.98 7.63 6.47
N VAL A 585 16.91 8.50 5.46
CA VAL A 585 18.11 9.07 4.82
C VAL A 585 18.27 10.58 5.03
N GLY A 586 17.25 11.27 5.55
CA GLY A 586 17.33 12.69 5.86
C GLY A 586 15.99 13.35 6.12
N PHE A 587 16.05 14.65 6.42
CA PHE A 587 14.91 15.57 6.40
C PHE A 587 15.19 16.70 5.42
N VAL A 588 14.22 17.04 4.58
CA VAL A 588 14.33 18.11 3.57
C VAL A 588 13.09 19.01 3.61
N PRO A 589 13.14 20.25 3.09
CA PRO A 589 11.97 21.13 3.03
C PRO A 589 10.79 20.44 2.35
N LYS A 590 9.60 20.55 2.95
CA LYS A 590 8.41 19.82 2.48
C LYS A 590 7.96 20.22 1.07
N ASP A 591 8.30 21.42 0.63
CA ASP A 591 8.07 21.92 -0.72
C ASP A 591 9.12 21.44 -1.74
N GLN A 592 10.18 20.76 -1.29
CA GLN A 592 11.25 20.17 -2.11
C GLN A 592 11.29 18.64 -2.10
N ALA A 593 10.54 18.00 -1.20
CA ALA A 593 10.30 16.55 -1.18
C ALA A 593 9.16 16.17 -2.12
#